data_AF-A0A1C5QK74-F1
#
_entry.id   AF-A0A1C5QK74-F1
#
_cell.length_a   1.000
_cell.length_b   1.000
_cell.length_c   1.000
_cell.angle_alpha   90.00
_cell.angle_beta   90.00
_cell.angle_gamma   90.00
#
_symmetry.space_group_name_H-M   'P 1'
#
loop_
_entity.id
_entity.type
_entity.pdbx_description
1 polymer ?
#
loop_
_entity_poly.entity_id
_entity_poly.type
_entity_poly.pdbx_seq_one_letter_code
_entity_poly.pdbx_strand_id
1 'polypeptide(L)' 'MKDFELRYVGSHVEVYTGSGVFLFSADTVREAMEELAE' A
#
# COMPACT_ATOMS: atom_id res chain seq x y z
N MET A 1 12.23 -7.71 -7.69
CA MET A 1 11.98 -6.64 -6.70
C MET A 1 10.48 -6.69 -6.41
N LYS A 2 10.03 -6.56 -5.16
CA LYS A 2 8.62 -6.24 -4.93
C LYS A 2 8.40 -4.84 -5.47
N ASP A 3 7.46 -4.65 -6.39
CA ASP A 3 7.18 -3.34 -7.01
C ASP A 3 6.68 -2.30 -5.99
N PHE A 4 6.13 -2.78 -4.87
CA PHE A 4 5.58 -1.97 -3.78
C PHE A 4 5.82 -2.60 -2.40
N GLU A 5 5.73 -1.76 -1.37
CA GLU A 5 5.79 -2.12 0.05
C GLU A 5 4.49 -1.68 0.74
N LEU A 6 3.88 -2.62 1.49
CA LEU A 6 2.72 -2.36 2.32
C LEU A 6 3.16 -2.14 3.76
N ARG A 7 2.74 -1.03 4.38
CA ARG A 7 3.02 -0.71 5.79
C ARG A 7 1.73 -0.62 6.58
N TYR A 8 1.68 -1.28 7.72
CA TYR A 8 0.56 -1.14 8.65
C TYR A 8 0.81 0.06 9.57
N VAL A 9 -0.06 1.07 9.50
CA VAL A 9 0.05 2.30 10.30
C VAL A 9 -1.24 2.49 11.09
N GLY A 10 -1.18 2.14 12.38
CA GLY A 10 -2.36 2.17 13.23
C GLY A 10 -3.43 1.19 12.74
N SER A 11 -4.57 1.73 12.29
CA SER A 11 -5.72 0.94 11.81
C SER A 11 -5.81 0.77 10.29
N HIS A 12 -4.90 1.37 9.53
CA HIS A 12 -4.93 1.35 8.07
C HIS A 12 -3.59 0.85 7.47
N VAL A 13 -3.57 0.68 6.16
CA VAL A 13 -2.42 0.24 5.37
C VAL A 13 -2.00 1.36 4.43
N GLU A 14 -0.70 1.63 4.39
CA GLU A 14 -0.09 2.56 3.45
C GLU A 14 0.71 1.78 2.40
N VAL A 15 0.65 2.23 1.15
CA VAL A 15 1.33 1.63 0.01
C VAL A 15 2.46 2.56 -0.44
N TYR A 16 3.65 1.99 -0.59
CA TYR A 16 4.85 2.69 -1.02
C TYR A 16 5.42 2.00 -2.27
N THR A 17 6.13 2.76 -3.11
CA THR A 17 6.98 2.17 -4.16
C THR A 17 8.12 1.36 -3.53
N GLY A 18 8.76 0.49 -4.31
CA GLY A 18 10.00 -0.17 -3.90
C GLY A 18 11.16 0.78 -3.53
N SER A 19 11.07 2.08 -3.84
CA SER A 19 12.02 3.11 -3.43
C SER A 19 11.59 3.87 -2.17
N GLY A 20 10.46 3.50 -1.54
CA GLY A 20 9.95 4.12 -0.33
C GLY A 20 9.17 5.42 -0.54
N VAL A 21 8.73 5.70 -1.77
CA VAL A 21 7.85 6.85 -2.06
C VAL A 21 6.42 6.46 -1.76
N PHE A 22 5.70 7.27 -0.97
CA PHE A 22 4.29 7.05 -0.66
C PHE A 22 3.43 7.15 -1.93
N LEU A 23 2.53 6.19 -2.11
CA LEU A 23 1.57 6.17 -3.20
C LEU A 23 0.18 6.57 -2.69
N PHE A 24 -0.40 5.77 -1.79
CA PHE A 24 -1.72 5.98 -1.22
C PHE A 24 -1.91 5.15 0.07
N SER A 25 -3.05 5.32 0.75
CA SER A 25 -3.45 4.56 1.94
C SER A 25 -4.85 3.97 1.77
N ALA A 26 -5.12 2.82 2.38
CA ALA A 26 -6.42 2.18 2.42
C ALA A 26 -6.71 1.60 3.81
N ASP A 27 -7.98 1.49 4.20
CA ASP A 27 -8.36 0.98 5.52
C ASP A 27 -7.99 -0.51 5.69
N THR A 28 -8.04 -1.28 4.61
CA THR A 28 -7.70 -2.71 4.60
C THR A 28 -6.69 -3.07 3.52
N VAL A 29 -5.99 -4.19 3.73
CA VAL A 29 -5.10 -4.78 2.70
C VAL A 29 -5.87 -5.10 1.43
N ARG A 30 -7.13 -5.54 1.55
CA ARG A 30 -7.95 -5.89 0.38
C ARG A 30 -8.17 -4.66 -0.49
N GLU A 31 -8.60 -3.55 0.09
CA GLU A 31 -8.77 -2.29 -0.64
C GLU A 31 -7.45 -1.84 -1.27
N ALA A 32 -6.33 -1.92 -0.52
CA ALA A 32 -5.02 -1.59 -1.08
C ALA A 32 -4.64 -2.46 -2.29
N MET A 33 -5.01 -3.74 -2.28
CA MET A 33 -4.76 -4.66 -3.39
C MET A 33 -5.72 -4.45 -4.57
N GLU A 34 -6.97 -4.04 -4.30
CA GLU A 34 -7.95 -3.68 -5.32
C GLU A 34 -7.49 -2.41 -6.07
N GLU A 35 -7.06 -1.37 -5.34
CA GLU A 35 -6.49 -0.14 -5.92
C GLU A 35 -5.18 -0.38 -6.69
N LEU A 36 -4.37 -1.37 -6.29
CA LEU A 36 -3.15 -1.76 -7.03
C LEU A 36 -3.45 -2.53 -8.32
N ALA A 37 -4.65 -3.10 -8.45
CA ALA A 37 -5.06 -3.91 -9.59
C ALA A 37 -5.88 -3.13 -10.63
N GLU A 38 -6.28 -1.89 -10.30
CA GLU A 38 -6.91 -0.93 -11.22
C GLU A 38 -5.87 -0.31 -12.18
#